data_AF-A0A522ZXB8-F1
#
_entry.id   AF-A0A522ZXB8-F1
#
_cell.length_a   1.000
_cell.length_b   1.000
_cell.length_c   1.000
_cell.angle_alpha   90.00
_cell.angle_beta   90.00
_cell.angle_gamma   90.00
#
_symmetry.space_group_name_H-M   'P 1'
#
loop_
_entity.id
_entity.type
_entity.pdbx_description
1 polymer ?
#
loop_
_entity_poly.entity_id
_entity_poly.type
_entity_poly.pdbx_seq_one_letter_code
_entity_poly.pdbx_strand_id
1 'polypeptide(L)'
;MKMESIAGNAKWRVEQGYGLRPTPEVMALNDEFFAIKARIRAADAALVGASIAKVFIENPWLKRFTIKSDPTQEYDDSGGSYRCINANVTDISVVPGATLPEEFAEDGDSDSSRLEDWLLEQVEDFNGQIYDVLNEEGSYEDQKIELDRASIQDLIGRGDVDGCDAFMRLFPDHLSVVVTEQPA
;
A
#
# COMPACT_ATOMS: atom_id res chain seq x y z
N MET A 1 24.10 -15.44 10.69
CA MET A 1 23.15 -16.45 10.20
C MET A 1 23.82 -17.20 9.06
N LYS A 2 24.11 -18.50 9.20
CA LYS A 2 24.70 -19.29 8.10
C LYS A 2 23.57 -19.66 7.14
N MET A 3 23.66 -19.27 5.87
CA MET A 3 22.81 -19.82 4.81
C MET A 3 23.30 -21.24 4.51
N GLU A 4 22.80 -22.23 5.24
CA GLU A 4 22.90 -23.61 4.80
C GLU A 4 22.02 -23.79 3.55
N SER A 5 22.54 -24.49 2.54
CA SER A 5 21.88 -24.67 1.25
C SER A 5 20.54 -25.41 1.42
N ILE A 6 19.43 -24.68 1.26
CA ILE A 6 18.05 -25.20 1.31
C ILE A 6 17.79 -26.21 0.17
N ALA A 7 18.59 -26.16 -0.91
CA ALA A 7 18.46 -27.01 -2.09
C ALA A 7 18.63 -28.52 -1.79
N GLY A 8 19.28 -28.89 -0.68
CA GLY A 8 19.43 -30.30 -0.29
C GLY A 8 18.14 -30.99 0.17
N ASN A 9 17.14 -30.22 0.62
CA ASN A 9 15.95 -30.74 1.32
C ASN A 9 14.65 -30.61 0.52
N ALA A 10 14.61 -29.79 -0.54
CA ALA A 10 13.44 -29.66 -1.41
C ALA A 10 13.38 -30.81 -2.43
N LYS A 11 12.75 -31.94 -2.05
CA LYS A 11 12.55 -33.10 -2.93
C LYS A 11 11.09 -33.24 -3.35
N TRP A 12 10.86 -33.53 -4.62
CA TRP A 12 9.55 -33.96 -5.14
C TRP A 12 9.56 -35.47 -5.33
N ARG A 13 8.46 -36.15 -4.96
CA ARG A 13 8.32 -37.60 -5.16
C ARG A 13 7.31 -37.87 -6.27
N VAL A 14 7.62 -38.85 -7.12
CA VAL A 14 6.71 -39.39 -8.11
C VAL A 14 6.29 -40.77 -7.62
N GLU A 15 5.02 -40.92 -7.27
CA GLU A 15 4.43 -42.22 -6.93
C GLU A 15 3.69 -42.78 -8.15
N GLN A 16 3.98 -44.02 -8.53
CA GLN A 16 3.29 -44.67 -9.65
C GLN A 16 1.79 -44.72 -9.37
N GLY A 17 1.00 -44.07 -10.23
CA GLY A 17 -0.46 -44.01 -10.15
C GLY A 17 -1.05 -42.80 -9.42
N TYR A 18 -0.24 -41.95 -8.75
CA TYR A 18 -0.76 -40.86 -7.89
C TYR A 18 -0.20 -39.45 -8.17
N GLY A 19 0.61 -39.28 -9.23
CA GLY A 19 1.13 -37.98 -9.67
C GLY A 19 2.32 -37.46 -8.84
N LEU A 20 2.76 -36.24 -9.15
CA LEU A 20 3.79 -35.52 -8.40
C LEU A 20 3.21 -35.05 -7.06
N ARG A 21 3.89 -35.38 -5.95
CA ARG A 21 3.53 -34.86 -4.62
C ARG A 21 4.73 -34.16 -3.96
N PRO A 22 4.50 -33.00 -3.31
CA PRO A 22 5.53 -32.39 -2.49
C PRO A 22 5.83 -33.31 -1.30
N THR A 23 7.09 -33.35 -0.89
CA THR A 23 7.46 -34.00 0.37
C THR A 23 7.00 -33.14 1.56
N PRO A 24 6.86 -33.72 2.76
CA PRO A 24 6.57 -32.95 3.97
C PRO A 24 7.53 -31.75 4.17
N GLU A 25 8.79 -31.91 3.80
CA GLU A 25 9.78 -30.83 3.85
C GLU A 25 9.47 -29.69 2.87
N VAL A 26 9.00 -30.01 1.65
CA VAL A 26 8.55 -29.01 0.67
C VAL A 26 7.25 -28.34 1.14
N MET A 27 6.34 -29.08 1.76
CA MET A 27 5.12 -28.50 2.35
C MET A 27 5.47 -27.50 3.46
N ALA A 28 6.36 -27.87 4.38
CA ALA A 28 6.81 -26.98 5.46
C ALA A 28 7.51 -25.72 4.94
N LEU A 29 8.33 -25.84 3.88
CA LEU A 29 8.95 -24.67 3.22
C LEU A 29 7.90 -23.76 2.57
N ASN A 30 6.86 -24.32 1.96
CA ASN A 30 5.75 -23.53 1.41
C ASN A 30 4.99 -22.80 2.52
N ASP A 31 4.69 -23.47 3.63
CA ASP A 31 4.00 -22.86 4.77
C ASP A 31 4.83 -21.71 5.36
N GLU A 32 6.14 -21.90 5.53
CA GLU A 32 7.05 -20.84 5.97
C GLU A 32 7.10 -19.67 4.97
N PHE A 33 7.18 -19.97 3.67
CA PHE A 33 7.17 -18.96 2.62
C PHE A 33 5.89 -18.11 2.65
N PHE A 34 4.72 -18.73 2.76
CA PHE A 34 3.45 -18.01 2.84
C PHE A 34 3.30 -17.21 4.13
N ALA A 35 3.79 -17.74 5.27
CA ALA A 35 3.82 -16.99 6.52
C ALA A 35 4.72 -15.75 6.44
N ILE A 36 5.89 -15.85 5.79
CA ILE A 36 6.77 -14.71 5.54
C ILE A 36 6.10 -13.70 4.60
N LYS A 37 5.52 -14.17 3.49
CA LYS A 37 4.76 -13.31 2.56
C LYS A 37 3.66 -12.53 3.29
N ALA A 38 2.88 -13.18 4.15
CA ALA A 38 1.83 -12.53 4.92
C ALA A 38 2.38 -11.44 5.87
N ARG A 39 3.51 -11.72 6.53
CA ARG A 39 4.17 -10.74 7.42
C ARG A 39 4.73 -9.53 6.66
N ILE A 40 5.30 -9.75 5.47
CA ILE A 40 5.76 -8.67 4.60
C ILE A 40 4.56 -7.81 4.19
N ARG A 41 3.46 -8.44 3.75
CA ARG A 41 2.25 -7.71 3.36
C ARG A 41 1.66 -6.87 4.50
N ALA A 42 1.67 -7.39 5.72
CA ALA A 42 1.26 -6.63 6.90
C ALA A 42 2.20 -5.44 7.21
N ALA A 43 3.51 -5.62 7.01
CA ALA A 43 4.48 -4.52 7.16
C ALA A 43 4.30 -3.44 6.08
N ASP A 44 4.02 -3.83 4.83
CA ASP A 44 3.72 -2.89 3.74
C ASP A 44 2.42 -2.13 4.01
N ALA A 45 1.38 -2.80 4.52
CA ALA A 45 0.16 -2.13 4.95
C ALA A 45 0.40 -1.13 6.10
N ALA A 46 1.23 -1.49 7.08
CA ALA A 46 1.63 -0.57 8.14
C ALA A 46 2.37 0.65 7.57
N LEU A 47 3.28 0.45 6.60
CA LEU A 47 3.98 1.52 5.92
C LEU A 47 3.00 2.44 5.18
N VAL A 48 2.07 1.88 4.41
CA VAL A 48 1.02 2.66 3.72
C VAL A 48 0.20 3.49 4.70
N GLY A 49 -0.28 2.89 5.79
CA GLY A 49 -1.04 3.62 6.81
C GLY A 49 -0.25 4.75 7.46
N ALA A 50 1.03 4.51 7.79
CA ALA A 50 1.92 5.53 8.36
C ALA A 50 2.22 6.66 7.35
N SER A 51 2.44 6.33 6.08
CA SER A 51 2.70 7.31 5.02
C SER A 51 1.51 8.24 4.80
N ILE A 52 0.29 7.70 4.73
CA ILE A 52 -0.93 8.53 4.62
C ILE A 52 -1.16 9.35 5.90
N ALA A 53 -0.94 8.76 7.08
CA ALA A 53 -1.05 9.50 8.33
C ALA A 53 -0.07 10.68 8.37
N LYS A 54 1.17 10.48 7.92
CA LYS A 54 2.19 11.55 7.79
C LYS A 54 1.68 12.69 6.92
N VAL A 55 1.08 12.43 5.75
CA VAL A 55 0.49 13.47 4.89
C VAL A 55 -0.53 14.31 5.66
N PHE A 56 -1.44 13.69 6.42
CA PHE A 56 -2.41 14.44 7.22
C PHE A 56 -1.78 15.15 8.43
N ILE A 57 -0.73 14.61 9.04
CA ILE A 57 0.00 15.27 10.14
C ILE A 57 0.68 16.55 9.64
N GLU A 58 1.38 16.46 8.52
CA GLU A 58 2.11 17.57 7.91
C GLU A 58 1.17 18.61 7.29
N ASN A 59 -0.08 18.21 6.97
CA ASN A 59 -1.09 19.07 6.38
C ASN A 59 -2.37 19.15 7.24
N PRO A 60 -2.36 19.92 8.35
CA PRO A 60 -3.54 20.10 9.20
C PRO A 60 -4.75 20.72 8.48
N TRP A 61 -4.50 21.45 7.39
CA TRP A 61 -5.53 22.06 6.54
C TRP A 61 -6.24 21.02 5.65
N LEU A 62 -5.62 19.87 5.37
CA LEU A 62 -6.16 18.85 4.49
C LEU A 62 -7.22 18.01 5.19
N LYS A 63 -8.44 17.99 4.64
CA LYS A 63 -9.56 17.20 5.14
C LYS A 63 -9.72 15.88 4.40
N ARG A 64 -9.71 15.93 3.07
CA ARG A 64 -9.93 14.76 2.20
C ARG A 64 -9.21 14.95 0.88
N PHE A 65 -8.81 13.86 0.25
CA PHE A 65 -8.37 13.83 -1.14
C PHE A 65 -8.60 12.41 -1.71
N THR A 66 -8.57 12.31 -3.03
CA THR A 66 -8.67 11.04 -3.77
C THR A 66 -7.34 10.75 -4.44
N ILE A 67 -6.83 9.53 -4.30
CA ILE A 67 -5.75 8.99 -5.15
C ILE A 67 -6.39 8.13 -6.23
N LYS A 68 -6.05 8.37 -7.49
CA LYS A 68 -6.35 7.49 -8.62
C LYS A 68 -5.05 6.85 -9.08
N SER A 69 -5.03 5.54 -9.22
CA SER A 69 -3.85 4.80 -9.68
C SER A 69 -4.20 3.98 -10.91
N ASP A 70 -3.41 4.15 -11.97
CA ASP A 70 -3.63 3.55 -13.29
C ASP A 70 -2.42 2.70 -13.68
N PRO A 71 -2.49 1.37 -13.53
CA PRO A 71 -1.39 0.46 -13.85
C PRO A 71 -1.23 0.30 -15.36
N THR A 72 -0.02 0.52 -15.88
CA THR A 72 0.32 0.30 -17.29
C THR A 72 1.43 -0.74 -17.43
N GLN A 73 1.47 -1.39 -18.60
CA GLN A 73 2.61 -2.20 -19.01
C GLN A 73 3.46 -1.36 -19.96
N GLU A 74 4.66 -0.99 -19.50
CA GLU A 74 5.62 -0.24 -20.28
C GLU A 74 6.69 -1.16 -20.86
N TYR A 75 7.28 -0.75 -21.99
CA TYR A 75 8.36 -1.48 -22.65
C TYR A 75 9.67 -0.73 -22.45
N ASP A 76 10.73 -1.46 -22.15
CA ASP A 76 12.08 -0.90 -22.13
C ASP A 76 12.78 -1.06 -23.47
N ASP A 77 13.85 -0.28 -23.69
CA ASP A 77 14.65 -0.32 -24.92
C ASP A 77 15.41 -1.64 -25.12
N SER A 78 15.46 -2.50 -24.10
CA SER A 78 16.08 -3.83 -24.15
C SER A 78 15.11 -4.91 -24.61
N GLY A 79 13.86 -4.56 -24.94
CA GLY A 79 12.81 -5.50 -25.31
C GLY A 79 12.17 -6.21 -24.11
N GLY A 80 12.47 -5.76 -22.90
CA GLY A 80 11.76 -6.12 -21.69
C GLY A 80 10.46 -5.32 -21.53
N SER A 81 9.67 -5.70 -20.54
CA SER A 81 8.51 -4.92 -20.14
C SER A 81 8.42 -4.91 -18.62
N TYR A 82 7.92 -3.81 -18.09
CA TYR A 82 7.74 -3.61 -16.66
C TYR A 82 6.38 -2.99 -16.39
N ARG A 83 5.86 -3.26 -15.20
CA ARG A 83 4.62 -2.65 -14.74
C ARG A 83 4.95 -1.26 -14.19
N CYS A 84 4.27 -0.23 -14.69
CA CYS A 84 4.29 1.12 -14.16
C CYS A 84 2.96 1.38 -13.46
N ILE A 85 2.97 2.07 -12.31
CA ILE A 85 1.74 2.49 -11.64
C ILE A 85 1.71 4.01 -11.67
N ASN A 86 0.91 4.57 -12.57
CA ASN A 86 0.71 6.02 -12.62
C ASN A 86 -0.25 6.41 -11.50
N ALA A 87 -0.14 7.63 -10.97
CA ALA A 87 -1.10 8.15 -10.03
C ALA A 87 -1.45 9.61 -10.28
N ASN A 88 -2.65 9.97 -9.84
CA ASN A 88 -3.16 11.33 -9.84
C ASN A 88 -3.88 11.60 -8.51
N VAL A 89 -3.74 12.80 -7.97
CA VAL A 89 -4.54 13.27 -6.84
C VAL A 89 -5.69 14.15 -7.35
N THR A 90 -6.88 13.97 -6.79
CA THR A 90 -8.10 14.72 -7.15
C THR A 90 -9.00 14.93 -5.94
N ASP A 91 -10.12 15.63 -6.12
CA ASP A 91 -11.19 15.79 -5.11
C ASP A 91 -10.69 16.33 -3.74
N ILE A 92 -9.75 17.28 -3.77
CA ILE A 92 -9.15 17.84 -2.55
C ILE A 92 -10.20 18.67 -1.79
N SER A 93 -10.31 18.42 -0.49
CA SER A 93 -11.16 19.16 0.43
C SER A 93 -10.34 19.69 1.60
N VAL A 94 -10.59 20.94 1.96
CA VAL A 94 -9.91 21.65 3.06
C VAL A 94 -10.79 21.61 4.31
N VAL A 95 -10.16 21.56 5.49
CA VAL A 95 -10.85 21.70 6.78
C VAL A 95 -11.50 23.08 6.86
N PRO A 96 -12.79 23.20 7.19
CA PRO A 96 -13.46 24.50 7.28
C PRO A 96 -12.72 25.47 8.21
N GLY A 97 -12.36 26.65 7.69
CA GLY A 97 -11.66 27.70 8.43
C GLY A 97 -10.16 27.47 8.61
N ALA A 98 -9.58 26.40 8.05
CA ALA A 98 -8.13 26.23 8.01
C ALA A 98 -7.50 27.19 7.00
N THR A 99 -6.29 27.65 7.32
CA THR A 99 -5.47 28.48 6.44
C THR A 99 -4.66 27.57 5.54
N LEU A 100 -4.81 27.73 4.22
CA LEU A 100 -3.94 27.09 3.24
C LEU A 100 -2.54 27.71 3.28
N PRO A 101 -1.47 26.96 2.94
CA PRO A 101 -0.16 27.54 2.72
C PRO A 101 -0.22 28.68 1.70
N GLU A 102 0.54 29.77 1.94
CA GLU A 102 0.48 31.00 1.13
C GLU A 102 0.72 30.74 -0.36
N GLU A 103 1.54 29.75 -0.68
CA GLU A 103 1.85 29.32 -2.04
C GLU A 103 0.67 28.70 -2.83
N PHE A 104 -0.42 28.36 -2.15
CA PHE A 104 -1.67 27.87 -2.74
C PHE A 104 -2.85 28.83 -2.54
N ALA A 105 -2.63 29.95 -1.84
CA ALA A 105 -3.62 30.98 -1.61
C ALA A 105 -3.43 32.10 -2.64
N GLU A 106 -4.02 31.95 -3.82
CA GLU A 106 -4.19 33.09 -4.74
C GLU A 106 -5.46 33.89 -4.39
N ASP A 107 -5.48 35.16 -4.79
CA ASP A 107 -6.47 36.21 -4.48
C ASP A 107 -7.96 35.77 -4.52
N GLY A 108 -8.38 35.00 -3.51
CA GLY A 108 -9.76 34.53 -3.32
C GLY A 108 -10.12 33.18 -3.93
N ASP A 109 -9.21 32.46 -4.58
CA ASP A 109 -9.46 31.10 -5.13
C ASP A 109 -8.23 30.19 -4.99
N SER A 110 -8.45 28.89 -4.76
CA SER A 110 -7.35 27.92 -4.65
C SER A 110 -6.93 27.44 -6.03
N ASP A 111 -5.63 27.48 -6.36
CA ASP A 111 -5.09 26.80 -7.54
C ASP A 111 -5.14 25.28 -7.31
N SER A 112 -6.26 24.67 -7.70
CA SER A 112 -6.54 23.26 -7.43
C SER A 112 -5.54 22.34 -8.14
N SER A 113 -5.12 22.68 -9.36
CA SER A 113 -4.10 21.92 -10.10
C SER A 113 -2.79 21.87 -9.35
N ARG A 114 -2.34 23.00 -8.83
CA ARG A 114 -1.08 23.07 -8.09
C ARG A 114 -1.14 22.33 -6.77
N LEU A 115 -2.29 22.34 -6.09
CA LEU A 115 -2.53 21.53 -4.89
C LEU A 115 -2.56 20.02 -5.20
N GLU A 116 -3.13 19.62 -6.34
CA GLU A 116 -3.14 18.24 -6.82
C GLU A 116 -1.72 17.73 -7.11
N ASP A 117 -0.94 18.49 -7.88
CA ASP A 117 0.46 18.16 -8.19
C ASP A 117 1.29 18.08 -6.90
N TRP A 118 1.14 19.04 -6.00
CA TRP A 118 1.88 19.05 -4.74
C TRP A 118 1.52 17.87 -3.84
N LEU A 119 0.24 17.53 -3.69
CA LEU A 119 -0.18 16.35 -2.92
C LEU A 119 0.25 15.05 -3.60
N LEU A 120 0.29 15.01 -4.93
CA LEU A 120 0.80 13.87 -5.67
C LEU A 120 2.27 13.62 -5.31
N GLU A 121 3.11 14.66 -5.29
CA GLU A 121 4.51 14.55 -4.84
C GLU A 121 4.63 14.00 -3.41
N GLN A 122 3.66 14.30 -2.52
CA GLN A 122 3.66 13.75 -1.16
C GLN A 122 3.34 12.26 -1.10
N VAL A 123 2.68 11.70 -2.13
CA VAL A 123 2.24 10.29 -2.14
C VAL A 123 2.94 9.41 -3.18
N GLU A 124 3.64 10.01 -4.13
CA GLU A 124 4.26 9.33 -5.27
C GLU A 124 5.27 8.26 -4.81
N ASP A 125 6.11 8.57 -3.81
CA ASP A 125 7.12 7.68 -3.26
C ASP A 125 6.56 6.33 -2.75
N PHE A 126 5.27 6.29 -2.42
CA PHE A 126 4.62 5.10 -1.89
C PHE A 126 3.37 4.68 -2.69
N ASN A 127 3.14 5.27 -3.86
CA ASN A 127 2.00 4.93 -4.72
C ASN A 127 2.02 3.45 -5.14
N GLY A 128 3.20 2.91 -5.46
CA GLY A 128 3.36 1.49 -5.80
C GLY A 128 2.95 0.58 -4.64
N GLN A 129 3.37 0.90 -3.42
CA GLN A 129 3.02 0.14 -2.21
C GLN A 129 1.53 0.25 -1.89
N ILE A 130 0.92 1.44 -2.04
CA ILE A 130 -0.54 1.62 -1.91
C ILE A 130 -1.26 0.67 -2.86
N TYR A 131 -0.89 0.71 -4.14
CA TYR A 131 -1.54 -0.11 -5.17
C TYR A 131 -1.40 -1.61 -4.87
N ASP A 132 -0.18 -2.06 -4.58
CA ASP A 132 0.11 -3.49 -4.37
C ASP A 132 -0.50 -4.04 -3.08
N VAL A 133 -0.61 -3.24 -2.02
CA VAL A 133 -1.24 -3.66 -0.76
C VAL A 133 -2.74 -3.88 -0.95
N LEU A 134 -3.40 -3.00 -1.70
CA LEU A 134 -4.85 -2.94 -1.84
C LEU A 134 -5.38 -3.84 -2.96
N ASN A 135 -4.55 -4.22 -3.92
CA ASN A 135 -4.93 -5.12 -5.02
C ASN A 135 -4.47 -6.57 -4.81
N GLU A 136 -5.02 -7.44 -5.66
CA GLU A 136 -4.48 -8.79 -5.84
C GLU A 136 -3.13 -8.76 -6.58
N GLU A 137 -2.25 -9.69 -6.25
CA GLU A 137 -0.91 -9.81 -6.87
C GLU A 137 -1.07 -9.99 -8.39
N GLY A 138 -0.55 -9.04 -9.17
CA GLY A 138 -0.61 -9.06 -10.64
C GLY A 138 -1.86 -8.41 -11.25
N SER A 139 -2.68 -7.71 -10.47
CA SER A 139 -3.79 -6.90 -11.00
C SER A 139 -3.30 -5.75 -11.89
N TYR A 140 -4.12 -5.39 -12.87
CA TYR A 140 -4.03 -4.19 -13.73
C TYR A 140 -5.34 -3.40 -13.69
N GLU A 141 -6.13 -3.55 -12.62
CA GLU A 141 -7.34 -2.77 -12.44
C GLU A 141 -7.03 -1.36 -11.95
N ASP A 142 -7.69 -0.37 -12.52
CA ASP A 142 -7.62 1.02 -12.06
C ASP A 142 -8.16 1.10 -10.63
N GLN A 143 -7.53 1.94 -9.82
CA GLN A 143 -7.89 2.11 -8.43
C GLN A 143 -8.30 3.56 -8.15
N LYS A 144 -9.39 3.73 -7.39
CA LYS A 144 -9.79 5.02 -6.81
C LYS A 144 -9.89 4.87 -5.29
N ILE A 145 -9.08 5.62 -4.56
CA ILE A 145 -9.04 5.62 -3.09
C ILE A 145 -9.45 6.99 -2.58
N GLU A 146 -10.49 7.04 -1.76
CA GLU A 146 -10.88 8.26 -1.05
C GLU A 146 -10.32 8.23 0.36
N LEU A 147 -9.51 9.23 0.71
CA LEU A 147 -8.82 9.32 1.99
C LEU A 147 -9.38 10.48 2.80
N ASP A 148 -9.93 10.18 3.98
CA ASP A 148 -10.53 11.17 4.87
C ASP A 148 -9.76 11.25 6.19
N ARG A 149 -9.34 12.47 6.56
CA ARG A 149 -8.69 12.77 7.83
C ARG A 149 -9.51 12.29 9.03
N ALA A 150 -10.85 12.39 8.94
CA ALA A 150 -11.75 12.01 10.02
C ALA A 150 -11.58 10.54 10.45
N SER A 151 -11.18 9.65 9.53
CA SER A 151 -10.98 8.23 9.80
C SER A 151 -9.85 7.98 10.83
N ILE A 152 -8.84 8.86 10.87
CA ILE A 152 -7.65 8.72 11.73
C ILE A 152 -7.45 9.91 12.68
N GLN A 153 -8.46 10.78 12.82
CA GLN A 153 -8.33 12.05 13.55
C GLN A 153 -7.91 11.85 15.02
N ASP A 154 -8.40 10.80 15.67
CA ASP A 154 -8.05 10.47 17.06
C ASP A 154 -6.65 9.84 17.21
N LEU A 155 -6.08 9.30 16.13
CA LEU A 155 -4.69 8.83 16.10
C LEU A 155 -3.73 10.00 15.97
N ILE A 156 -3.98 10.90 15.01
CA ILE A 156 -3.12 12.07 14.75
C ILE A 156 -2.94 12.94 16.00
N GLY A 157 -3.97 13.05 16.85
CA GLY A 157 -3.91 13.85 18.07
C GLY A 157 -3.00 13.31 19.20
N ARG A 158 -2.42 12.10 19.05
CA ARG A 158 -1.66 11.41 20.12
C ARG A 158 -0.13 11.53 20.01
N GLY A 159 0.38 12.11 18.93
CA GLY A 159 1.83 12.29 18.70
C GLY A 159 2.42 11.17 17.83
N ASP A 160 2.43 9.94 18.33
CA ASP A 160 2.88 8.77 17.57
C ASP A 160 1.69 8.05 16.95
N VAL A 161 1.72 7.88 15.62
CA VAL A 161 0.69 7.13 14.88
C VAL A 161 1.21 5.75 14.52
N ASP A 162 0.53 4.72 15.01
CA ASP A 162 0.75 3.34 14.57
C ASP A 162 0.21 3.17 13.14
N GLY A 163 1.08 2.73 12.24
CA GLY A 163 0.76 2.57 10.82
C GLY A 163 -0.28 1.48 10.55
N CYS A 164 -0.30 0.39 11.32
CA CYS A 164 -1.33 -0.63 11.21
C CYS A 164 -2.70 -0.07 11.61
N ASP A 165 -2.78 0.66 12.73
CA ASP A 165 -4.01 1.29 13.19
C ASP A 165 -4.53 2.32 12.18
N ALA A 166 -3.63 3.13 11.60
CA ALA A 166 -3.98 4.06 10.55
C ALA A 166 -4.51 3.32 9.31
N PHE A 167 -3.82 2.27 8.85
CA PHE A 167 -4.23 1.48 7.70
C PHE A 167 -5.63 0.87 7.91
N MET A 168 -5.87 0.21 9.04
CA MET A 168 -7.17 -0.43 9.32
C MET A 168 -8.34 0.55 9.31
N ARG A 169 -8.11 1.82 9.67
CA ARG A 169 -9.14 2.87 9.67
C ARG A 169 -9.34 3.52 8.32
N LEU A 170 -8.28 3.67 7.54
CA LEU A 170 -8.32 4.23 6.19
C LEU A 170 -8.88 3.21 5.19
N PHE A 171 -8.65 1.92 5.41
CA PHE A 171 -8.98 0.83 4.49
C PHE A 171 -9.76 -0.31 5.19
N PRO A 172 -10.97 -0.04 5.72
CA PRO A 172 -11.72 -1.02 6.51
C PRO A 172 -12.15 -2.27 5.71
N ASP A 173 -12.17 -2.20 4.38
CA ASP A 173 -12.48 -3.35 3.52
C ASP A 173 -11.26 -4.25 3.24
N HIS A 174 -10.07 -3.84 3.69
CA HIS A 174 -8.79 -4.54 3.45
C HIS A 174 -8.15 -5.08 4.74
N LEU A 175 -8.95 -5.31 5.79
CA LEU A 175 -8.44 -5.78 7.09
C LEU A 175 -7.75 -7.15 7.03
N SER A 176 -8.12 -8.00 6.06
CA SER A 176 -7.46 -9.31 5.84
C SER A 176 -5.97 -9.20 5.52
N VAL A 177 -5.49 -8.01 5.14
CA VAL A 177 -4.08 -7.76 4.89
C VAL A 177 -3.26 -7.72 6.18
N VAL A 178 -3.85 -7.20 7.26
CA VAL A 178 -3.16 -6.98 8.55
C VAL A 178 -3.55 -8.06 9.56
N VAL A 179 -4.79 -8.56 9.49
CA VAL A 179 -5.29 -9.63 10.35
C VAL A 179 -4.83 -10.97 9.78
N THR A 180 -3.67 -11.43 10.24
CA THR A 180 -3.31 -12.85 10.09
C THR A 180 -3.99 -13.61 11.22
N GLU A 181 -5.13 -14.26 10.95
CA GLU A 181 -5.58 -15.33 11.84
C GLU A 181 -4.46 -16.38 11.85
N GLN A 182 -3.71 -16.46 12.96
CA GLN A 182 -2.90 -17.64 13.22
C GLN A 182 -3.87 -18.81 13.36
N PRO A 183 -3.80 -19.86 12.52
CA PRO A 183 -4.46 -21.10 12.87
C PRO A 183 -3.84 -21.60 14.18
N ALA A 184 -4.71 -21.85 15.16
CA ALA A 184 -4.38 -22.37 16.49
C ALA A 184 -3.72 -23.77 16.44
#